data_AF-A0A6N9TAY0-F1
#
_entry.id   AF-A0A6N9TAY0-F1
#
_cell.length_a   1.000
_cell.length_b   1.000
_cell.length_c   1.000
_cell.angle_alpha   90.00
_cell.angle_beta   90.00
_cell.angle_gamma   90.00
#
_symmetry.space_group_name_H-M   'P 1'
#
loop_
_entity.id
_entity.type
_entity.pdbx_description
1 polymer ?
#
loop_
_entity_poly.entity_id
_entity_poly.type
_entity_poly.pdbx_seq_one_letter_code
_entity_poly.pdbx_strand_id
1 'polypeptide(L)'
;MKSFRLLAPVFLGAMVTLTGCSSSESEEEKIVLANMGAQQLYDRASESMEVGNFSAAAQTLSALDSRYPFGPLSHQVQLDLIYSYYKSGKIDETLATVDRFIRLNPNHSDVDYAYYMRGLTNMESDSNLFQELLTIDRSDRDPSKSRQAFEDFRRLIEQYPNSKYAPDAKKRMLHIKDRLARYEIAIARFYMRRQAYVAAANRGRYVIEHFPDTTQVKDALEIMVSSYEQLGLEDLRLNAMKTLKLNFPESDFIS
;
A
#
# COMPACT_ATOMS: atom_id res chain seq x y z
N MET A 1 -31.76 -58.01 -36.73
CA MET A 1 -32.40 -58.37 -35.43
C MET A 1 -31.70 -57.59 -34.32
N LYS A 2 -32.31 -57.51 -33.12
CA LYS A 2 -31.74 -56.90 -31.87
C LYS A 2 -30.36 -57.56 -31.58
N SER A 3 -29.34 -56.97 -30.93
CA SER A 3 -29.24 -56.37 -29.57
C SER A 3 -27.74 -56.03 -29.28
N PHE A 4 -27.25 -55.26 -28.28
CA PHE A 4 -27.82 -54.26 -27.33
C PHE A 4 -26.71 -53.72 -26.36
N ARG A 5 -26.38 -52.41 -26.40
CA ARG A 5 -25.61 -51.60 -25.40
C ARG A 5 -24.13 -51.94 -25.07
N LEU A 6 -23.31 -50.88 -24.94
CA LEU A 6 -22.33 -50.54 -23.87
C LEU A 6 -21.56 -49.27 -24.34
N LEU A 7 -21.78 -48.07 -23.80
CA LEU A 7 -21.16 -47.50 -22.58
C LEU A 7 -19.63 -47.32 -22.63
N ALA A 8 -19.17 -46.10 -22.95
CA ALA A 8 -18.14 -45.35 -22.19
C ALA A 8 -17.82 -44.02 -22.90
N PRO A 9 -18.20 -42.83 -22.36
CA PRO A 9 -17.63 -41.58 -22.81
C PRO A 9 -16.18 -41.47 -22.33
N VAL A 10 -15.26 -41.00 -23.18
CA VAL A 10 -13.86 -40.72 -22.82
C VAL A 10 -13.81 -39.44 -22.00
N PHE A 11 -14.23 -39.52 -20.75
CA PHE A 11 -14.02 -38.48 -19.75
C PHE A 11 -12.71 -38.80 -19.02
N LEU A 12 -11.59 -38.53 -19.69
CA LEU A 12 -10.26 -38.67 -19.10
C LEU A 12 -10.10 -37.56 -18.05
N GLY A 13 -10.51 -37.87 -16.82
CA GLY A 13 -10.43 -36.95 -15.70
C GLY A 13 -8.98 -36.56 -15.43
N ALA A 14 -8.60 -35.35 -15.84
CA ALA A 14 -7.41 -34.67 -15.35
C ALA A 14 -7.64 -34.32 -13.88
N MET A 15 -7.48 -35.32 -13.01
CA MET A 15 -7.53 -35.19 -11.57
C MET A 15 -6.25 -34.46 -11.12
N VAL A 16 -6.25 -33.14 -11.30
CA VAL A 16 -5.22 -32.26 -10.76
C VAL A 16 -5.31 -32.34 -9.24
N THR A 17 -4.52 -33.23 -8.66
CA THR A 17 -4.28 -33.26 -7.22
C THR A 17 -3.48 -32.01 -6.87
N LEU A 18 -4.21 -30.92 -6.59
CA LEU A 18 -3.71 -29.78 -5.86
C LEU A 18 -3.30 -30.27 -4.46
N THR A 19 -2.06 -30.76 -4.35
CA THR A 19 -1.38 -30.95 -3.07
C THR A 19 -1.13 -29.57 -2.48
N GLY A 20 -2.15 -29.04 -1.81
CA GLY A 20 -2.04 -27.83 -1.04
C GLY A 20 -1.08 -28.06 0.11
N CYS A 21 0.15 -27.54 -0.01
CA CYS A 21 1.09 -27.45 1.10
C CYS A 21 0.55 -26.46 2.14
N SER A 22 -0.37 -26.94 2.99
CA SER A 22 -0.77 -26.23 4.20
C SER A 22 0.38 -26.30 5.20
N SER A 23 1.20 -25.27 5.23
CA SER A 23 2.28 -25.09 6.21
C SER A 23 1.70 -24.68 7.57
N SER A 24 1.01 -25.59 8.24
CA SER A 24 0.70 -25.43 9.67
C SER A 24 1.98 -25.61 10.49
N GLU A 25 2.28 -24.66 11.38
CA GLU A 25 3.37 -24.77 12.35
C GLU A 25 3.29 -26.11 13.10
N SER A 26 4.31 -26.95 13.00
CA SER A 26 4.35 -28.20 13.75
C SER A 26 4.78 -27.93 15.20
N GLU A 27 4.23 -28.69 16.14
CA GLU A 27 4.65 -28.62 17.55
C GLU A 27 6.13 -29.02 17.71
N GLU A 28 6.60 -29.91 16.84
CA GLU A 28 8.00 -30.33 16.74
C GLU A 28 8.94 -29.17 16.35
N GLU A 29 8.55 -28.29 15.42
CA GLU A 29 9.35 -27.11 15.06
C GLU A 29 9.46 -26.12 16.24
N LYS A 30 8.39 -25.96 17.02
CA LYS A 30 8.41 -25.13 18.25
C LYS A 30 9.37 -25.69 19.30
N ILE A 31 9.39 -27.01 19.48
CA ILE A 31 10.33 -27.69 20.38
C ILE A 31 11.78 -27.55 19.88
N VAL A 32 12.04 -27.65 18.59
CA VAL A 32 13.39 -27.44 18.01
C VAL A 32 13.87 -26.01 18.26
N LEU A 33 13.04 -25.00 17.96
CA LEU A 33 13.36 -23.59 18.21
C LEU A 33 13.61 -23.30 19.70
N ALA A 34 12.83 -23.90 20.61
CA ALA A 34 13.00 -23.72 22.05
C ALA A 34 14.38 -24.17 22.57
N ASN A 35 14.97 -25.21 21.97
CA ASN A 35 16.26 -25.76 22.40
C ASN A 35 17.48 -25.07 21.76
N MET A 36 17.31 -24.21 20.76
CA MET A 36 18.41 -23.47 20.11
C MET A 36 18.89 -22.29 20.96
N GLY A 37 20.19 -21.98 20.86
CA GLY A 37 20.80 -20.76 21.40
C GLY A 37 20.54 -19.52 20.54
N ALA A 38 20.76 -18.32 21.09
CA ALA A 38 20.45 -17.05 20.42
C ALA A 38 21.13 -16.88 19.04
N GLN A 39 22.41 -17.25 18.92
CA GLN A 39 23.13 -17.19 17.64
C GLN A 39 22.53 -18.17 16.62
N GLN A 40 22.27 -19.42 17.00
CA GLN A 40 21.70 -20.45 16.12
C GLN A 40 20.31 -20.06 15.60
N LEU A 41 19.49 -19.41 16.44
CA LEU A 41 18.21 -18.85 16.02
C LEU A 41 18.39 -17.74 14.99
N TYR A 42 19.36 -16.84 15.19
CA TYR A 42 19.65 -15.77 14.24
C TYR A 42 20.14 -16.34 12.90
N ASP A 43 21.12 -17.26 12.93
CA ASP A 43 21.66 -17.90 11.73
C ASP A 43 20.57 -18.62 10.92
N ARG A 44 19.68 -19.39 11.59
CA ARG A 44 18.51 -20.04 10.96
C ARG A 44 17.52 -19.04 10.36
N ALA A 45 17.32 -17.90 11.02
CA ALA A 45 16.46 -16.84 10.50
C ALA A 45 17.08 -16.18 9.26
N SER A 46 18.38 -15.89 9.27
CA SER A 46 19.11 -15.35 8.13
C SER A 46 19.07 -16.30 6.93
N GLU A 47 19.35 -17.60 7.13
CA GLU A 47 19.20 -18.63 6.08
C GLU A 47 17.76 -18.64 5.51
N SER A 48 16.75 -18.55 6.38
CA SER A 48 15.34 -18.49 5.96
C SER A 48 15.02 -17.23 5.15
N MET A 49 15.64 -16.08 5.46
CA MET A 49 15.51 -14.84 4.69
C MET A 49 16.23 -14.92 3.34
N GLU A 50 17.41 -15.53 3.28
CA GLU A 50 18.22 -15.69 2.06
C GLU A 50 17.49 -16.57 1.02
N VAL A 51 16.85 -17.66 1.45
CA VAL A 51 16.00 -18.49 0.56
C VAL A 51 14.61 -17.90 0.29
N GLY A 52 14.31 -16.72 0.84
CA GLY A 52 13.03 -16.01 0.64
C GLY A 52 11.85 -16.55 1.47
N ASN A 53 12.07 -17.46 2.42
CA ASN A 53 11.04 -17.96 3.34
C ASN A 53 10.86 -17.00 4.53
N PHE A 54 10.32 -15.81 4.23
CA PHE A 54 10.11 -14.75 5.22
C PHE A 54 9.15 -15.14 6.36
N SER A 55 8.24 -16.11 6.16
CA SER A 55 7.35 -16.57 7.23
C SER A 55 8.09 -17.39 8.29
N ALA A 56 8.95 -18.33 7.87
CA ALA A 56 9.80 -19.09 8.79
C ALA A 56 10.85 -18.20 9.48
N ALA A 57 11.40 -17.24 8.74
CA ALA A 57 12.27 -16.21 9.31
C ALA A 57 11.54 -15.41 10.41
N ALA A 58 10.34 -14.89 10.12
CA ALA A 58 9.55 -14.13 11.08
C ALA A 58 9.19 -14.93 12.34
N GLN A 59 8.87 -16.22 12.22
CA GLN A 59 8.64 -17.11 13.38
C GLN A 59 9.91 -17.25 14.24
N THR A 60 11.04 -17.53 13.60
CA THR A 60 12.34 -17.72 14.28
C THR A 60 12.81 -16.42 14.96
N LEU A 61 12.70 -15.28 14.27
CA LEU A 61 13.04 -13.95 14.79
C LEU A 61 12.10 -13.50 15.91
N SER A 62 10.79 -13.80 15.83
CA SER A 62 9.83 -13.50 16.89
C SER A 62 10.10 -14.31 18.16
N ALA A 63 10.48 -15.59 18.02
CA ALA A 63 10.94 -16.41 19.14
C ALA A 63 12.25 -15.89 19.75
N LEU A 64 13.19 -15.43 18.91
CA LEU A 64 14.47 -14.85 19.33
C LEU A 64 14.29 -13.52 20.09
N ASP A 65 13.51 -12.58 19.56
CA ASP A 65 13.16 -11.31 20.21
C ASP A 65 12.43 -11.52 21.54
N SER A 66 11.51 -12.50 21.59
CA SER A 66 10.76 -12.83 22.82
C SER A 66 11.65 -13.42 23.92
N ARG A 67 12.64 -14.25 23.55
CA ARG A 67 13.55 -14.92 24.50
C ARG A 67 14.75 -14.06 24.91
N TYR A 68 15.24 -13.22 24.01
CA TYR A 68 16.47 -12.43 24.19
C TYR A 68 16.27 -10.93 23.85
N PRO A 69 15.26 -10.24 24.44
CA PRO A 69 14.87 -8.87 24.06
C PRO A 69 15.97 -7.81 24.28
N PHE A 70 16.97 -8.12 25.11
CA PHE A 70 18.12 -7.26 25.41
C PHE A 70 19.46 -7.90 25.01
N GLY A 71 19.43 -8.88 24.10
CA GLY A 71 20.64 -9.51 23.55
C GLY A 71 21.46 -8.53 22.69
N PRO A 72 22.75 -8.83 22.41
CA PRO A 72 23.63 -7.93 21.65
C PRO A 72 23.18 -7.68 20.21
N LEU A 73 22.30 -8.53 19.66
CA LEU A 73 21.72 -8.40 18.33
C LEU A 73 20.25 -7.94 18.36
N SER A 74 19.67 -7.55 19.51
CA SER A 74 18.22 -7.34 19.64
C SER A 74 17.66 -6.30 18.67
N HIS A 75 18.38 -5.20 18.42
CA HIS A 75 17.95 -4.19 17.45
C HIS A 75 17.94 -4.76 16.02
N GLN A 76 18.99 -5.50 15.63
CA GLN A 76 19.08 -6.13 14.31
C GLN A 76 17.95 -7.15 14.10
N VAL A 77 17.73 -8.02 15.09
CA VAL A 77 16.60 -8.96 15.13
C VAL A 77 15.25 -8.25 14.93
N GLN A 78 15.05 -7.09 15.55
CA GLN A 78 13.82 -6.31 15.39
C GLN A 78 13.68 -5.71 13.99
N LEU A 79 14.77 -5.23 13.37
CA LEU A 79 14.75 -4.74 11.99
C LEU A 79 14.49 -5.86 10.97
N ASP A 80 15.13 -7.02 11.14
CA ASP A 80 14.91 -8.19 10.30
C ASP A 80 13.50 -8.79 10.49
N LEU A 81 12.94 -8.69 11.70
CA LEU A 81 11.57 -9.09 11.99
C LEU A 81 10.55 -8.16 11.30
N ILE A 82 10.78 -6.84 11.32
CA ILE A 82 10.00 -5.86 10.57
C ILE A 82 10.02 -6.19 9.07
N TYR A 83 11.21 -6.44 8.52
CA TYR A 83 11.35 -6.81 7.11
C TYR A 83 10.66 -8.13 6.78
N SER A 84 10.84 -9.16 7.61
CA SER A 84 10.26 -10.48 7.42
C SER A 84 8.73 -10.47 7.51
N TYR A 85 8.15 -9.72 8.46
CA TYR A 85 6.69 -9.52 8.51
C TYR A 85 6.17 -8.78 7.27
N TYR A 86 6.83 -7.69 6.86
CA TYR A 86 6.46 -6.93 5.66
C TYR A 86 6.45 -7.82 4.40
N LYS A 87 7.54 -8.57 4.19
CA LYS A 87 7.68 -9.48 3.04
C LYS A 87 6.73 -10.68 3.09
N SER A 88 6.22 -11.02 4.27
CA SER A 88 5.18 -12.05 4.47
C SER A 88 3.75 -11.52 4.37
N GLY A 89 3.55 -10.21 4.11
CA GLY A 89 2.21 -9.58 4.09
C GLY A 89 1.55 -9.45 5.47
N LYS A 90 2.32 -9.62 6.55
CA LYS A 90 1.85 -9.54 7.94
C LYS A 90 1.78 -8.07 8.40
N ILE A 91 0.81 -7.35 7.86
CA ILE A 91 0.66 -5.89 7.98
C ILE A 91 0.60 -5.45 9.45
N ASP A 92 -0.28 -6.04 10.24
CA ASP A 92 -0.53 -5.60 11.62
C ASP A 92 0.67 -5.92 12.53
N GLU A 93 1.30 -7.09 12.37
CA GLU A 93 2.52 -7.45 13.08
C GLU A 93 3.71 -6.55 12.67
N THR A 94 3.80 -6.18 11.39
CA THR A 94 4.82 -5.23 10.91
C THR A 94 4.64 -3.87 11.59
N LEU A 95 3.43 -3.29 11.56
CA LEU A 95 3.13 -1.99 12.16
C LEU A 95 3.38 -1.99 13.67
N ALA A 96 2.92 -3.02 14.38
CA ALA A 96 3.16 -3.17 15.82
C ALA A 96 4.65 -3.27 16.17
N THR A 97 5.43 -4.00 15.36
CA THR A 97 6.89 -4.15 15.58
C THR A 97 7.63 -2.86 15.28
N VAL A 98 7.26 -2.14 14.20
CA VAL A 98 7.79 -0.81 13.86
C VAL A 98 7.50 0.21 14.96
N ASP A 99 6.25 0.31 15.41
CA ASP A 99 5.86 1.27 16.47
C ASP A 99 6.56 0.97 17.79
N ARG A 100 6.80 -0.30 18.11
CA ARG A 100 7.63 -0.70 19.24
C ARG A 100 9.10 -0.29 19.05
N PHE A 101 9.70 -0.54 17.89
CA PHE A 101 11.09 -0.18 17.61
C PHE A 101 11.33 1.32 17.72
N ILE A 102 10.51 2.14 17.06
CA ILE A 102 10.62 3.62 17.10
C ILE A 102 10.48 4.14 18.54
N ARG A 103 9.54 3.59 19.31
CA ARG A 103 9.28 4.01 20.71
C ARG A 103 10.40 3.63 21.67
N LEU A 104 11.03 2.46 21.50
CA LEU A 104 12.10 2.00 22.38
C LEU A 104 13.48 2.55 21.98
N ASN A 105 13.69 2.77 20.68
CA ASN A 105 15.00 3.08 20.10
C ASN A 105 15.02 4.42 19.31
N PRO A 106 14.52 5.55 19.88
CA PRO A 106 14.31 6.80 19.12
C PRO A 106 15.60 7.44 18.57
N ASN A 107 16.76 7.12 19.16
CA ASN A 107 18.07 7.63 18.76
C ASN A 107 18.91 6.59 17.98
N HIS A 108 18.29 5.49 17.52
CA HIS A 108 19.00 4.46 16.75
C HIS A 108 19.38 4.96 15.34
N SER A 109 20.51 4.49 14.80
CA SER A 109 20.97 4.85 13.44
C SER A 109 19.90 4.61 12.38
N ASP A 110 19.24 3.45 12.46
CA ASP A 110 18.27 2.94 11.48
C ASP A 110 16.81 3.16 11.92
N VAL A 111 16.54 4.15 12.78
CA VAL A 111 15.15 4.54 13.09
C VAL A 111 14.45 5.15 11.87
N ASP A 112 15.21 5.74 10.94
CA ASP A 112 14.74 6.23 9.65
C ASP A 112 14.19 5.10 8.76
N TYR A 113 14.85 3.94 8.77
CA TYR A 113 14.37 2.71 8.14
C TYR A 113 13.02 2.26 8.73
N ALA A 114 12.86 2.31 10.05
CA ALA A 114 11.60 1.94 10.70
C ALA A 114 10.44 2.87 10.27
N TYR A 115 10.65 4.19 10.21
CA TYR A 115 9.66 5.13 9.66
C TYR A 115 9.35 4.86 8.17
N TYR A 116 10.37 4.55 7.37
CA TYR A 116 10.20 4.18 5.97
C TYR A 116 9.36 2.90 5.79
N MET A 117 9.66 1.85 6.57
CA MET A 117 8.90 0.59 6.57
C MET A 117 7.45 0.79 7.03
N ARG A 118 7.19 1.70 7.97
CA ARG A 118 5.82 2.11 8.36
C ARG A 118 5.02 2.64 7.16
N GLY A 119 5.61 3.57 6.42
CA GLY A 119 5.01 4.17 5.23
C GLY A 119 4.80 3.16 4.12
N LEU A 120 5.78 2.29 3.86
CA LEU A 120 5.64 1.16 2.92
C LEU A 120 4.48 0.24 3.32
N THR A 121 4.39 -0.14 4.59
CA THR A 121 3.37 -1.08 5.08
C THR A 121 1.95 -0.50 4.96
N ASN A 122 1.77 0.78 5.29
CA ASN A 122 0.48 1.46 5.11
C ASN A 122 0.16 1.73 3.62
N MET A 123 1.17 1.91 2.76
CA MET A 123 0.97 2.00 1.32
C MET A 123 0.54 0.64 0.73
N GLU A 124 1.22 -0.44 1.11
CA GLU A 124 0.92 -1.81 0.66
C GLU A 124 -0.43 -2.33 1.21
N SER A 125 -0.89 -1.81 2.37
CA SER A 125 -2.23 -2.11 2.91
C SER A 125 -3.38 -1.69 1.98
N ASP A 126 -3.11 -0.85 0.99
CA ASP A 126 -4.09 -0.33 0.03
C ASP A 126 -4.03 -1.07 -1.33
N SER A 127 -2.84 -1.55 -1.73
CA SER A 127 -2.64 -2.40 -2.91
C SER A 127 -3.03 -3.86 -2.62
N ASN A 128 -3.88 -4.42 -3.49
CA ASN A 128 -4.04 -5.87 -3.59
C ASN A 128 -3.34 -6.31 -4.87
N LEU A 129 -2.22 -7.03 -4.74
CA LEU A 129 -1.38 -7.51 -5.85
C LEU A 129 -2.19 -8.19 -6.99
N PHE A 130 -3.20 -8.99 -6.63
CA PHE A 130 -4.08 -9.69 -7.58
C PHE A 130 -4.95 -8.73 -8.43
N GLN A 131 -5.17 -7.50 -7.98
CA GLN A 131 -6.09 -6.54 -8.60
C GLN A 131 -5.34 -5.50 -9.44
N GLU A 132 -4.10 -5.20 -9.08
CA GLU A 132 -3.16 -4.47 -9.94
C GLU A 132 -2.84 -5.27 -11.21
N LEU A 133 -2.67 -6.59 -11.10
CA LEU A 133 -2.54 -7.51 -12.24
C LEU A 133 -3.77 -7.51 -13.18
N LEU A 134 -4.95 -7.16 -12.67
CA LEU A 134 -6.20 -7.07 -13.43
C LEU A 134 -6.53 -5.64 -13.89
N THR A 135 -5.65 -4.67 -13.62
CA THR A 135 -5.82 -3.24 -13.95
C THR A 135 -7.15 -2.67 -13.44
N ILE A 136 -7.64 -3.15 -12.29
CA ILE A 136 -8.89 -2.68 -11.70
C ILE A 136 -8.60 -1.35 -11.01
N ASP A 137 -9.14 -0.24 -11.55
CA ASP A 137 -9.06 1.04 -10.87
C ASP A 137 -9.84 0.98 -9.54
N ARG A 138 -9.14 1.31 -8.45
CA ARG A 138 -9.68 1.41 -7.09
C ARG A 138 -9.61 2.83 -6.56
N SER A 139 -9.49 3.81 -7.46
CA SER A 139 -9.44 5.23 -7.12
C SER A 139 -10.61 5.66 -6.24
N ASP A 140 -11.75 4.96 -6.23
CA ASP A 140 -12.95 5.24 -5.44
C ASP A 140 -13.01 4.60 -4.03
N ARG A 141 -12.03 3.77 -3.63
CA ARG A 141 -11.99 3.13 -2.30
C ARG A 141 -11.40 4.03 -1.21
N ASP A 142 -11.83 3.82 0.04
CA ASP A 142 -11.39 4.59 1.20
C ASP A 142 -9.85 4.72 1.25
N PRO A 143 -9.30 5.94 1.12
CA PRO A 143 -7.87 6.17 1.05
C PRO A 143 -7.25 6.43 2.43
N SER A 144 -7.88 5.97 3.52
CA SER A 144 -7.38 6.11 4.89
C SER A 144 -5.94 5.61 5.04
N LYS A 145 -5.64 4.42 4.50
CA LYS A 145 -4.29 3.83 4.51
C LYS A 145 -3.28 4.62 3.67
N SER A 146 -3.67 5.11 2.49
CA SER A 146 -2.81 5.99 1.67
C SER A 146 -2.50 7.31 2.38
N ARG A 147 -3.48 7.93 3.05
CA ARG A 147 -3.25 9.13 3.89
C ARG A 147 -2.29 8.84 5.04
N GLN A 148 -2.43 7.70 5.72
CA GLN A 148 -1.50 7.32 6.78
C GLN A 148 -0.07 7.10 6.23
N ALA A 149 0.09 6.45 5.08
CA ALA A 149 1.37 6.27 4.43
C ALA A 149 2.03 7.60 4.05
N PHE A 150 1.26 8.57 3.54
CA PHE A 150 1.75 9.92 3.25
C PHE A 150 2.30 10.60 4.52
N GLU A 151 1.57 10.53 5.63
CA GLU A 151 1.99 11.09 6.91
C GLU A 151 3.24 10.40 7.48
N ASP A 152 3.35 9.07 7.32
CA ASP A 152 4.53 8.31 7.75
C ASP A 152 5.78 8.69 6.93
N PHE A 153 5.65 8.84 5.60
CA PHE A 153 6.74 9.34 4.75
C PHE A 153 7.06 10.83 5.00
N ARG A 154 6.05 11.67 5.31
CA ARG A 154 6.24 13.07 5.69
C ARG A 154 7.11 13.18 6.94
N ARG A 155 6.79 12.41 7.99
CA ARG A 155 7.56 12.34 9.25
C ARG A 155 9.01 11.91 9.00
N LEU A 156 9.24 10.91 8.15
CA LEU A 156 10.58 10.48 7.76
C LEU A 156 11.39 11.64 7.16
N ILE A 157 10.82 12.39 6.22
CA ILE A 157 11.52 13.49 5.53
C ILE A 157 11.75 14.70 6.46
N GLU A 158 10.81 14.99 7.35
CA GLU A 158 10.92 16.09 8.31
C GLU A 158 11.94 15.82 9.42
N GLN A 159 11.97 14.59 9.95
CA GLN A 159 12.89 14.21 11.04
C GLN A 159 14.26 13.75 10.53
N TYR A 160 14.32 13.09 9.37
CA TYR A 160 15.53 12.49 8.79
C TYR A 160 15.72 12.91 7.32
N PRO A 161 15.85 14.22 7.02
CA PRO A 161 15.94 14.73 5.64
C PRO A 161 17.13 14.18 4.84
N ASN A 162 18.19 13.75 5.54
CA ASN A 162 19.41 13.16 4.97
C ASN A 162 19.37 11.62 4.92
N SER A 163 18.24 10.98 5.27
CA SER A 163 18.07 9.53 5.19
C SER A 163 18.29 9.01 3.77
N LYS A 164 18.92 7.84 3.66
CA LYS A 164 19.04 7.11 2.37
C LYS A 164 17.68 6.75 1.76
N TYR A 165 16.62 6.71 2.56
CA TYR A 165 15.24 6.42 2.12
C TYR A 165 14.45 7.67 1.71
N ALA A 166 14.87 8.87 2.12
CA ALA A 166 14.13 10.11 1.86
C ALA A 166 13.86 10.41 0.36
N PRO A 167 14.77 10.11 -0.61
CA PRO A 167 14.48 10.30 -2.03
C PRO A 167 13.36 9.39 -2.56
N ASP A 168 13.25 8.16 -2.06
CA ASP A 168 12.18 7.23 -2.47
C ASP A 168 10.85 7.58 -1.81
N ALA A 169 10.88 7.90 -0.51
CA ALA A 169 9.73 8.41 0.23
C ALA A 169 9.08 9.62 -0.46
N LYS A 170 9.88 10.58 -0.96
CA LYS A 170 9.39 11.72 -1.75
C LYS A 170 8.64 11.29 -3.02
N LYS A 171 9.16 10.30 -3.77
CA LYS A 171 8.48 9.76 -4.97
C LYS A 171 7.16 9.08 -4.61
N ARG A 172 7.14 8.30 -3.53
CA ARG A 172 5.91 7.64 -3.02
C ARG A 172 4.86 8.65 -2.56
N MET A 173 5.28 9.73 -1.91
CA MET A 173 4.37 10.82 -1.53
C MET A 173 3.71 11.48 -2.75
N LEU A 174 4.45 11.72 -3.85
CA LEU A 174 3.87 12.23 -5.10
C LEU A 174 2.84 11.24 -5.69
N HIS A 175 3.18 9.95 -5.75
CA HIS A 175 2.26 8.91 -6.20
C HIS A 175 0.99 8.83 -5.33
N ILE A 176 1.13 8.91 -4.01
CA ILE A 176 0.00 8.92 -3.08
C ILE A 176 -0.86 10.17 -3.29
N LYS A 177 -0.28 11.36 -3.47
CA LYS A 177 -1.04 12.59 -3.76
C LYS A 177 -1.87 12.46 -5.04
N ASP A 178 -1.29 11.92 -6.11
CA ASP A 178 -2.02 11.67 -7.35
C ASP A 178 -3.18 10.69 -7.17
N ARG A 179 -2.96 9.59 -6.43
CA ARG A 179 -4.00 8.62 -6.06
C ARG A 179 -5.11 9.23 -5.17
N LEU A 180 -4.76 10.14 -4.25
CA LEU A 180 -5.72 10.87 -3.43
C LEU A 180 -6.53 11.88 -4.26
N ALA A 181 -5.90 12.56 -5.21
CA ALA A 181 -6.59 13.44 -6.13
C ALA A 181 -7.55 12.67 -7.05
N ARG A 182 -7.15 11.49 -7.57
CA ARG A 182 -8.02 10.59 -8.35
C ARG A 182 -9.28 10.17 -7.58
N TYR A 183 -9.17 9.92 -6.28
CA TYR A 183 -10.33 9.62 -5.40
C TYR A 183 -11.33 10.78 -5.34
N GLU A 184 -10.84 12.01 -5.19
CA GLU A 184 -11.69 13.20 -5.18
C GLU A 184 -12.34 13.45 -6.56
N ILE A 185 -11.62 13.21 -7.66
CA ILE A 185 -12.18 13.26 -9.03
C ILE A 185 -13.25 12.19 -9.25
N ALA A 186 -13.06 10.96 -8.76
CA ALA A 186 -14.05 9.89 -8.86
C ALA A 186 -15.36 10.27 -8.16
N ILE A 187 -15.27 10.86 -6.96
CA ILE A 187 -16.42 11.40 -6.23
C ILE A 187 -17.04 12.59 -6.98
N ALA A 188 -16.24 13.50 -7.52
CA ALA A 188 -16.71 14.65 -8.28
C ALA A 188 -17.53 14.21 -9.51
N ARG A 189 -17.01 13.25 -10.29
CA ARG A 189 -17.70 12.61 -11.43
C ARG A 189 -19.00 11.92 -11.00
N PHE A 190 -19.03 11.30 -9.83
CA PHE A 190 -20.24 10.69 -9.27
C PHE A 190 -21.31 11.73 -8.91
N TYR A 191 -20.93 12.88 -8.32
CA TYR A 191 -21.84 13.99 -8.08
C TYR A 191 -22.34 14.64 -9.37
N MET A 192 -21.49 14.78 -10.40
CA MET A 192 -21.91 15.27 -11.73
C MET A 192 -23.02 14.40 -12.33
N ARG A 193 -22.88 13.06 -12.29
CA ARG A 193 -23.93 12.12 -12.77
C ARG A 193 -25.23 12.20 -11.98
N ARG A 194 -25.21 12.74 -10.76
CA ARG A 194 -26.38 12.98 -9.89
C ARG A 194 -26.88 14.42 -9.91
N GLN A 195 -26.37 15.25 -10.82
CA GLN A 195 -26.70 16.69 -10.94
C GLN A 195 -26.43 17.49 -9.64
N ALA A 196 -25.55 16.97 -8.77
CA ALA A 196 -25.17 17.59 -7.51
C ALA A 196 -23.99 18.56 -7.74
N TYR A 197 -24.18 19.54 -8.62
CA TYR A 197 -23.10 20.37 -9.17
C TYR A 197 -22.31 21.14 -8.10
N VAL A 198 -22.96 21.61 -7.02
CA VAL A 198 -22.25 22.26 -5.89
C VAL A 198 -21.28 21.29 -5.20
N ALA A 199 -21.66 20.02 -5.05
CA ALA A 199 -20.81 18.99 -4.45
C ALA A 199 -19.67 18.59 -5.40
N ALA A 200 -19.93 18.51 -6.71
CA ALA A 200 -18.91 18.26 -7.72
C ALA A 200 -17.86 19.39 -7.79
N ALA A 201 -18.30 20.65 -7.85
CA ALA A 201 -17.41 21.83 -7.82
C ALA A 201 -16.54 21.88 -6.56
N ASN A 202 -17.12 21.58 -5.39
CA ASN A 202 -16.37 21.54 -4.13
C ASN A 202 -15.28 20.44 -4.12
N ARG A 203 -15.52 19.29 -4.75
CA ARG A 203 -14.51 18.22 -4.89
C ARG A 203 -13.38 18.62 -5.85
N GLY A 204 -13.71 19.22 -7.00
CA GLY A 204 -12.70 19.78 -7.90
C GLY A 204 -11.86 20.87 -7.21
N ARG A 205 -12.49 21.80 -6.50
CA ARG A 205 -11.80 22.84 -5.73
C ARG A 205 -10.87 22.24 -4.67
N TYR A 206 -11.31 21.21 -3.95
CA TYR A 206 -10.47 20.52 -2.97
C TYR A 206 -9.19 19.95 -3.60
N VAL A 207 -9.26 19.38 -4.81
CA VAL A 207 -8.07 18.91 -5.56
C VAL A 207 -7.11 20.06 -5.88
N ILE A 208 -7.61 21.22 -6.32
CA ILE A 208 -6.76 22.39 -6.60
C ILE A 208 -6.11 22.92 -5.31
N GLU A 209 -6.85 22.97 -4.20
CA GLU A 209 -6.37 23.49 -2.92
C GLU A 209 -5.32 22.56 -2.25
N HIS A 210 -5.46 21.23 -2.36
CA HIS A 210 -4.67 20.25 -1.60
C HIS A 210 -3.68 19.43 -2.46
N PHE A 211 -3.94 19.31 -3.76
CA PHE A 211 -3.16 18.48 -4.70
C PHE A 211 -2.75 19.23 -6.00
N PRO A 212 -2.26 20.49 -5.93
CA PRO A 212 -1.99 21.35 -7.10
C PRO A 212 -0.85 20.87 -8.02
N ASP A 213 -0.06 19.91 -7.56
CA ASP A 213 1.08 19.27 -8.23
C ASP A 213 0.75 17.90 -8.84
N THR A 214 -0.53 17.52 -8.88
CA THR A 214 -0.99 16.23 -9.42
C THR A 214 -1.52 16.35 -10.85
N THR A 215 -1.53 15.23 -11.57
CA THR A 215 -2.06 15.17 -12.95
C THR A 215 -3.56 15.49 -13.02
N GLN A 216 -4.25 15.39 -11.88
CA GLN A 216 -5.70 15.49 -11.73
C GLN A 216 -6.23 16.93 -11.64
N VAL A 217 -5.35 17.93 -11.58
CA VAL A 217 -5.73 19.35 -11.56
C VAL A 217 -6.48 19.75 -12.84
N LYS A 218 -6.15 19.14 -13.98
CA LYS A 218 -6.87 19.32 -15.25
C LYS A 218 -8.33 18.88 -15.11
N ASP A 219 -8.54 17.61 -14.74
CA ASP A 219 -9.87 17.01 -14.55
C ASP A 219 -10.69 17.75 -13.48
N ALA A 220 -10.03 18.27 -12.43
CA ALA A 220 -10.66 19.10 -11.40
C ALA A 220 -11.22 20.40 -11.97
N LEU A 221 -10.43 21.11 -12.78
CA LEU A 221 -10.82 22.35 -13.44
C LEU A 221 -11.94 22.13 -14.46
N GLU A 222 -11.87 21.08 -15.28
CA GLU A 222 -12.93 20.69 -16.23
C GLU A 222 -14.26 20.47 -15.50
N ILE A 223 -14.26 19.68 -14.41
CA ILE A 223 -15.45 19.44 -13.58
C ILE A 223 -15.97 20.74 -12.94
N MET A 224 -15.08 21.62 -12.46
CA MET A 224 -15.48 22.92 -11.90
C MET A 224 -16.15 23.80 -12.96
N VAL A 225 -15.60 23.90 -14.17
CA VAL A 225 -16.21 24.68 -15.26
C VAL A 225 -17.61 24.16 -15.58
N SER A 226 -17.76 22.86 -15.84
CA SER A 226 -19.09 22.27 -16.10
C SER A 226 -20.04 22.44 -14.92
N SER A 227 -19.56 22.33 -13.68
CA SER A 227 -20.41 22.53 -12.50
C SER A 227 -20.90 23.97 -12.37
N TYR A 228 -20.02 24.96 -12.58
CA TYR A 228 -20.39 26.38 -12.49
C TYR A 228 -21.30 26.82 -13.63
N GLU A 229 -21.13 26.26 -14.83
CA GLU A 229 -22.05 26.44 -15.95
C GLU A 229 -23.48 25.96 -15.61
N GLN A 230 -23.61 24.74 -15.10
CA GLN A 230 -24.92 24.17 -14.70
C GLN A 230 -25.56 24.90 -13.51
N LEU A 231 -24.78 25.67 -12.75
CA LEU A 231 -25.25 26.51 -11.64
C LEU A 231 -25.51 27.97 -12.05
N GLY A 232 -25.20 28.37 -13.29
CA GLY A 232 -25.30 29.78 -13.74
C GLY A 232 -24.28 30.72 -13.08
N LEU A 233 -23.19 30.20 -12.53
CA LEU A 233 -22.17 30.96 -11.79
C LEU A 233 -21.06 31.45 -12.73
N GLU A 234 -21.40 32.38 -13.61
CA GLU A 234 -20.57 32.78 -14.75
C GLU A 234 -19.15 33.26 -14.37
N ASP A 235 -19.01 34.09 -13.33
CA ASP A 235 -17.68 34.57 -12.89
C ASP A 235 -16.76 33.41 -12.45
N LEU A 236 -17.32 32.41 -11.75
CA LEU A 236 -16.56 31.24 -11.31
C LEU A 236 -16.23 30.32 -12.48
N ARG A 237 -17.17 30.15 -13.42
CA ARG A 237 -16.98 29.41 -14.67
C ARG A 237 -15.84 30.01 -15.51
N LEU A 238 -15.86 31.32 -15.72
CA LEU A 238 -14.84 32.06 -16.47
C LEU A 238 -13.46 32.00 -15.79
N ASN A 239 -13.40 32.14 -14.47
CA ASN A 239 -12.13 32.05 -13.72
C ASN A 239 -11.52 30.63 -13.75
N ALA A 240 -12.34 29.59 -13.59
CA ALA A 240 -11.90 28.20 -13.72
C ALA A 240 -11.43 27.91 -15.16
N MET A 241 -12.20 28.34 -16.17
CA MET A 241 -11.86 28.17 -17.59
C MET A 241 -10.57 28.91 -17.97
N LYS A 242 -10.35 30.13 -17.45
CA LYS A 242 -9.10 30.87 -17.65
C LYS A 242 -7.90 30.13 -17.08
N THR A 243 -8.05 29.54 -15.88
CA THR A 243 -7.00 28.73 -15.24
C THR A 243 -6.73 27.45 -16.03
N LEU A 244 -7.77 26.78 -16.54
CA LEU A 244 -7.65 25.60 -17.41
C LEU A 244 -6.88 25.94 -18.69
N LYS A 245 -7.29 26.99 -19.42
CA LYS A 245 -6.63 27.43 -20.67
C LYS A 245 -5.17 27.85 -20.46
N LEU A 246 -4.83 28.44 -19.32
CA LEU A 246 -3.46 28.89 -19.03
C LEU A 246 -2.49 27.73 -18.73
N ASN A 247 -2.96 26.68 -18.04
CA ASN A 247 -2.10 25.58 -17.58
C ASN A 247 -2.20 24.32 -18.46
N PHE A 248 -3.31 24.13 -19.17
CA PHE A 248 -3.61 22.95 -19.98
C PHE A 248 -4.21 23.35 -21.34
N PRO A 249 -3.49 24.12 -22.18
CA PRO A 249 -4.02 24.63 -23.45
C PRO A 249 -4.45 23.53 -24.43
N GLU A 250 -3.83 22.35 -24.33
CA GLU A 250 -4.11 21.14 -25.14
C GLU A 250 -5.27 20.28 -24.59
N SER A 251 -6.12 20.79 -23.67
CA SER A 251 -7.28 20.02 -23.21
C SER A 251 -8.41 20.03 -24.25
N ASP A 252 -8.88 18.84 -24.63
CA ASP A 252 -10.08 18.62 -25.47
C ASP A 252 -11.36 19.29 -24.92
N PHE A 253 -11.36 19.75 -23.66
CA PHE A 253 -12.45 20.50 -23.05
C PHE A 253 -12.50 21.99 -23.50
N ILE A 254 -11.42 22.50 -24.09
CA ILE A 254 -11.28 23.90 -24.49
C ILE A 254 -11.79 24.18 -25.92
N SER A 255 -11.76 23.16 -26.77
CA SER A 255 -12.04 23.19 -28.22
C SER A 255 -13.52 23.24 -28.59
#